data_AF-A0A2H3K4K5-F1
#
_entry.id   AF-A0A2H3K4K5-F1
#
_cell.length_a   1.000
_cell.length_b   1.000
_cell.length_c   1.000
_cell.angle_alpha   90.00
_cell.angle_beta   90.00
_cell.angle_gamma   90.00
#
_symmetry.space_group_name_H-M   'P 1'
#
loop_
_entity.id
_entity.type
_entity.pdbx_description
1 polymer ?
#
loop_
_entity_poly.entity_id
_entity_poly.type
_entity_poly.pdbx_seq_one_letter_code
_entity_poly.pdbx_strand_id
1 'polypeptide(L)'
;MSYPQMVKHLKGHYNTAEYGLSLESLKKKCRKWGIQRARGQALTTQDIGPAIERIRQRFPNQGMQDMWNTLRVEEDIHISEKKILAYMRRYHPEELEARLRERGGMVRSQFWAAGVNDIWTLDQHDK
;
A
#
# COMPACT_ATOMS: atom_id res chain seq x y z
N MET A 1 2.37 -7.12 10.34
CA MET A 1 2.79 -8.11 11.37
C MET A 1 4.21 -8.59 11.11
N SER A 2 5.16 -8.51 12.06
CA SER A 2 6.55 -8.99 11.92
C SER A 2 6.69 -10.49 12.18
N TYR A 3 7.80 -11.13 11.77
CA TYR A 3 8.02 -12.57 12.06
C TYR A 3 7.98 -12.91 13.56
N PRO A 4 8.59 -12.11 14.48
CA PRO A 4 8.44 -12.34 15.91
C PRO A 4 6.98 -12.31 16.39
N GLN A 5 6.18 -11.36 15.88
CA GLN A 5 4.76 -11.27 16.21
C GLN A 5 3.99 -12.49 15.68
N MET A 6 4.29 -12.95 14.46
CA MET A 6 3.68 -14.16 13.89
C MET A 6 3.98 -15.39 14.75
N VAL A 7 5.23 -15.61 15.16
CA VAL A 7 5.58 -16.73 16.04
C VAL A 7 4.81 -16.65 17.36
N LYS A 8 4.68 -15.46 17.96
CA LYS A 8 3.90 -15.26 19.20
C LYS A 8 2.44 -15.65 19.01
N HIS A 9 1.80 -15.22 17.91
CA HIS A 9 0.41 -15.59 17.62
C HIS A 9 0.26 -17.08 17.32
N LEU A 10 1.15 -17.66 16.52
CA LEU A 10 1.09 -19.06 16.11
C LEU A 10 1.18 -20.02 17.30
N LYS A 11 1.90 -19.67 18.37
CA LYS A 11 1.97 -20.47 19.61
C LYS A 11 0.59 -20.77 20.23
N GLY A 12 -0.44 -19.98 19.94
CA GLY A 12 -1.81 -20.24 20.39
C GLY A 12 -2.60 -21.20 19.51
N HIS A 13 -2.03 -21.68 18.41
CA HIS A 13 -2.75 -22.46 17.37
C HIS A 13 -2.16 -23.85 17.13
N TYR A 14 -1.12 -24.27 17.85
CA TYR A 14 -0.57 -25.61 17.76
C TYR A 14 -0.08 -26.11 19.13
N ASN A 15 0.06 -27.43 19.28
CA ASN A 15 0.58 -28.04 20.49
C ASN A 15 2.08 -27.76 20.64
N THR A 16 2.45 -26.85 21.54
CA THR A 16 3.84 -26.44 21.80
C THR A 16 4.68 -27.49 22.53
N ALA A 17 4.05 -28.49 23.15
CA ALA A 17 4.75 -29.60 23.80
C ALA A 17 5.24 -30.64 22.78
N GLU A 18 4.54 -30.75 21.65
CA GLU A 18 4.81 -31.74 20.61
C GLU A 18 5.57 -31.13 19.42
N TYR A 19 5.26 -29.87 19.07
CA TYR A 19 5.87 -29.19 17.92
C TYR A 19 6.60 -27.92 18.34
N GLY A 20 7.83 -27.75 17.84
CA GLY A 20 8.62 -26.53 18.02
C GLY A 20 8.62 -25.64 16.77
N LEU A 21 8.14 -24.40 16.90
CA LEU A 21 8.26 -23.38 15.84
C LEU A 21 9.16 -22.23 16.31
N SER A 22 10.42 -22.25 15.89
CA SER A 22 11.34 -21.12 16.06
C SER A 22 11.14 -20.09 14.94
N LEU A 23 11.64 -18.87 15.18
CA LEU A 23 11.61 -17.79 14.18
C LEU A 23 12.38 -18.17 12.90
N GLU A 24 13.49 -18.89 13.03
CA GLU A 24 14.27 -19.38 11.88
C GLU A 24 13.52 -20.49 11.11
N SER A 25 12.83 -21.41 11.82
CA SER A 25 11.98 -22.39 11.17
C SER A 25 10.84 -21.74 10.38
N LEU A 26 10.21 -20.70 10.94
CA LEU A 26 9.17 -19.94 10.24
C LEU A 26 9.74 -19.24 8.99
N LYS A 27 10.88 -18.54 9.10
CA LYS A 27 11.55 -17.92 7.95
C LYS A 27 11.87 -18.95 6.86
N LYS A 28 12.42 -20.11 7.23
CA LYS A 28 12.77 -21.20 6.31
C LYS A 28 11.54 -21.73 5.58
N LYS A 29 10.43 -21.94 6.30
CA LYS A 29 9.15 -22.37 5.71
C LYS A 29 8.59 -21.31 4.78
N CYS A 30 8.58 -20.02 5.17
CA CYS A 30 8.14 -18.95 4.29
C CYS A 30 8.96 -18.86 3.01
N ARG A 31 10.30 -19.03 3.07
CA ARG A 31 11.13 -19.10 1.86
C ARG A 31 10.78 -20.31 1.00
N LYS A 32 10.60 -21.49 1.60
CA LYS A 32 10.20 -22.71 0.89
C LYS A 32 8.84 -22.56 0.20
N TRP A 33 7.92 -21.83 0.80
CA TRP A 33 6.57 -21.60 0.28
C TRP A 33 6.46 -20.37 -0.62
N GLY A 34 7.57 -19.70 -0.95
CA GLY A 34 7.56 -18.50 -1.79
C GLY A 34 6.96 -17.25 -1.13
N ILE A 35 6.62 -17.30 0.15
CA ILE A 35 6.06 -16.17 0.91
C ILE A 35 7.20 -15.23 1.30
N GLN A 36 7.66 -14.45 0.33
CA GLN A 36 8.72 -13.48 0.49
C GLN A 36 8.14 -12.09 0.73
N ARG A 37 8.73 -11.37 1.68
CA ARG A 37 8.39 -9.97 1.93
C ARG A 37 9.24 -9.05 1.07
N ALA A 38 8.91 -7.76 1.09
CA ALA A 38 9.68 -6.71 0.42
C ALA A 38 11.19 -6.73 0.68
N ARG A 39 11.60 -7.00 1.94
CA ARG A 39 13.03 -7.11 2.29
C ARG A 39 13.70 -8.37 1.72
N GLY A 40 12.94 -9.40 1.40
CA GLY A 40 13.42 -10.66 0.81
C GLY A 40 13.52 -10.62 -0.71
N GLN A 41 12.66 -9.84 -1.38
CA GLN A 41 12.66 -9.71 -2.84
C GLN A 41 13.80 -8.80 -3.37
N ALA A 42 14.41 -7.97 -2.51
CA ALA A 42 15.52 -7.07 -2.85
C ALA A 42 15.30 -6.16 -4.06
N LEU A 43 14.04 -5.92 -4.46
CA LEU A 43 13.68 -5.18 -5.66
C LEU A 43 14.22 -3.74 -5.63
N THR A 44 14.86 -3.35 -6.73
CA THR A 44 15.28 -1.98 -6.98
C THR A 44 14.15 -1.17 -7.61
N THR A 45 14.33 0.15 -7.65
CA THR A 45 13.39 1.07 -8.29
C THR A 45 13.28 0.84 -9.80
N GLN A 46 14.27 0.21 -10.44
CA GLN A 46 14.24 -0.11 -11.86
C GLN A 46 13.45 -1.40 -12.15
N ASP A 47 13.60 -2.41 -11.29
CA ASP A 47 12.92 -3.71 -11.46
C ASP A 47 11.39 -3.60 -11.41
N ILE A 48 10.87 -2.61 -10.67
CA ILE A 48 9.43 -2.37 -10.54
C ILE A 48 8.81 -1.61 -11.71
N GLY A 49 9.62 -0.94 -12.54
CA GLY A 49 9.12 -0.08 -13.60
C GLY A 49 8.16 -0.79 -14.55
N PRO A 50 8.52 -1.96 -15.10
CA PRO A 50 7.63 -2.72 -15.98
C PRO A 50 6.31 -3.14 -15.33
N ALA A 51 6.30 -3.41 -14.03
CA ALA A 51 5.07 -3.74 -13.32
C ALA A 51 4.19 -2.51 -13.10
N ILE A 52 4.80 -1.37 -12.73
CA ILE A 52 4.09 -0.09 -12.59
C ILE A 52 3.46 0.33 -13.91
N GLU A 53 4.18 0.26 -15.04
CA GLU A 53 3.63 0.65 -16.34
C GLU A 53 2.48 -0.26 -16.79
N ARG A 54 2.56 -1.58 -16.55
CA ARG A 54 1.44 -2.50 -16.83
C ARG A 54 0.19 -2.13 -16.04
N ILE A 55 0.33 -1.82 -14.75
CA ILE A 55 -0.79 -1.40 -13.92
C ILE A 55 -1.34 -0.05 -14.40
N ARG A 56 -0.47 0.90 -14.77
CA ARG A 56 -0.90 2.22 -15.30
C ARG A 56 -1.63 2.12 -16.63
N GLN A 57 -1.29 1.18 -17.49
CA GLN A 57 -2.06 0.93 -18.72
C GLN A 57 -3.52 0.56 -18.41
N ARG A 58 -3.76 -0.17 -17.32
CA ARG A 58 -5.10 -0.58 -16.89
C ARG A 58 -5.79 0.48 -16.03
N PHE A 59 -5.04 1.14 -15.17
CA PHE A 59 -5.52 2.13 -14.20
C PHE A 59 -4.66 3.40 -14.28
N PRO A 60 -4.87 4.26 -15.29
CA PRO A 60 -4.00 5.42 -15.53
C PRO A 60 -4.02 6.42 -14.37
N ASN A 61 -5.15 6.52 -13.67
CA ASN A 61 -5.36 7.50 -12.61
C ASN A 61 -5.07 6.96 -11.19
N GLN A 62 -4.49 5.76 -11.03
CA GLN A 62 -4.15 5.24 -9.70
C GLN A 62 -3.09 6.07 -8.97
N GLY A 63 -3.39 6.45 -7.73
CA GLY A 63 -2.43 7.08 -6.85
C GLY A 63 -1.38 6.10 -6.31
N MET A 64 -0.39 6.62 -5.59
CA MET A 64 0.69 5.81 -5.01
C MET A 64 0.18 4.67 -4.12
N GLN A 65 -0.82 4.94 -3.27
CA GLN A 65 -1.35 3.96 -2.32
C GLN A 65 -2.14 2.84 -3.03
N ASP A 66 -2.93 3.20 -4.05
CA ASP A 66 -3.67 2.23 -4.86
C ASP A 66 -2.72 1.39 -5.71
N MET A 67 -1.69 2.01 -6.28
CA MET A 67 -0.62 1.32 -6.99
C MET A 67 0.10 0.33 -6.08
N TRP A 68 0.41 0.73 -4.84
CA TRP A 68 1.04 -0.15 -3.85
C TRP A 68 0.18 -1.39 -3.54
N ASN A 69 -1.12 -1.17 -3.33
CA ASN A 69 -2.06 -2.27 -3.10
C ASN A 69 -2.16 -3.19 -4.33
N THR A 70 -2.21 -2.61 -5.53
CA THR A 70 -2.36 -3.35 -6.78
C THR A 70 -1.11 -4.17 -7.09
N LEU A 71 0.08 -3.60 -6.95
CA LEU A 71 1.36 -4.31 -7.08
C LEU A 71 1.43 -5.50 -6.11
N ARG A 72 0.92 -5.33 -4.89
CA ARG A 72 0.92 -6.39 -3.89
C ARG A 72 -0.06 -7.51 -4.20
N VAL A 73 -1.26 -7.18 -4.69
CA VAL A 73 -2.35 -8.14 -4.89
C VAL A 73 -2.27 -8.82 -6.26
N GLU A 74 -2.01 -8.07 -7.33
CA GLU A 74 -2.02 -8.60 -8.70
C GLU A 74 -0.65 -9.17 -9.12
N GLU A 75 0.46 -8.59 -8.66
CA GLU A 75 1.80 -8.95 -9.11
C GLU A 75 2.66 -9.64 -8.02
N ASP A 76 2.13 -9.83 -6.80
CA ASP A 76 2.85 -10.31 -5.61
C ASP A 76 4.14 -9.50 -5.28
N ILE A 77 4.20 -8.27 -5.80
CA ILE A 77 5.34 -7.36 -5.61
C ILE A 77 5.15 -6.63 -4.28
N HIS A 78 5.98 -7.00 -3.33
CA HIS A 78 6.01 -6.35 -2.04
C HIS A 78 7.11 -5.29 -2.06
N ILE A 79 6.75 -4.02 -2.11
CA ILE A 79 7.73 -2.92 -2.08
C ILE A 79 7.31 -1.83 -1.09
N SER A 80 8.27 -1.00 -0.67
CA SER A 80 7.94 0.17 0.14
C SER A 80 7.30 1.26 -0.72
N GLU A 81 6.27 1.90 -0.16
CA GLU A 81 5.62 3.08 -0.74
C GLU A 81 6.64 4.16 -1.15
N LYS A 82 7.67 4.39 -0.32
CA LYS A 82 8.74 5.36 -0.61
C LYS A 82 9.46 5.07 -1.94
N LYS A 83 9.66 3.79 -2.29
CA LYS A 83 10.32 3.41 -3.56
C LYS A 83 9.38 3.60 -4.75
N ILE A 84 8.09 3.26 -4.61
CA ILE A 84 7.08 3.55 -5.64
C ILE A 84 6.98 5.06 -5.86
N LEU A 85 6.90 5.85 -4.79
CA LEU A 85 6.85 7.30 -4.88
C LEU A 85 8.12 7.87 -5.52
N ALA A 86 9.30 7.33 -5.20
CA ALA A 86 10.55 7.73 -5.83
C ALA A 86 10.55 7.42 -7.34
N TYR A 87 10.02 6.27 -7.75
CA TYR A 87 9.83 5.93 -9.17
C TYR A 87 8.87 6.92 -9.84
N MET A 88 7.67 7.12 -9.27
CA MET A 88 6.66 8.02 -9.82
C MET A 88 7.17 9.46 -9.94
N ARG A 89 7.90 9.97 -8.94
CA ARG A 89 8.53 11.30 -9.01
C ARG A 89 9.59 11.41 -10.10
N ARG A 90 10.27 10.30 -10.40
CA ARG A 90 11.34 10.29 -11.41
C ARG A 90 10.81 10.21 -12.83
N TYR A 91 9.74 9.45 -13.05
CA TYR A 91 9.24 9.14 -14.40
C TYR A 91 7.89 9.78 -14.74
N HIS A 92 7.05 10.08 -13.75
CA HIS A 92 5.69 10.64 -13.93
C HIS A 92 5.43 11.85 -12.99
N PRO A 93 6.30 12.88 -13.01
CA PRO A 93 6.15 14.03 -12.12
C PRO A 93 4.90 14.85 -12.42
N GLU A 94 4.52 15.02 -13.70
CA GLU A 94 3.34 15.80 -14.09
C GLU A 94 2.03 15.27 -13.49
N GLU A 95 1.87 13.96 -13.39
CA GLU A 95 0.64 13.35 -12.84
C GLU A 95 0.57 13.47 -11.32
N LEU A 96 1.72 13.47 -10.64
CA LEU A 96 1.77 13.75 -9.22
C LEU A 96 1.42 15.22 -8.96
N GLU A 97 1.93 16.13 -9.78
CA GLU A 97 1.60 17.55 -9.69
C GLU A 97 0.13 17.83 -10.01
N ALA A 98 -0.43 17.20 -11.04
CA ALA A 98 -1.85 17.34 -11.39
C ALA A 98 -2.75 16.95 -10.21
N ARG A 99 -2.49 15.80 -9.58
CA ARG A 99 -3.22 15.37 -8.37
C ARG A 99 -3.04 16.31 -7.19
N LEU A 100 -1.84 16.87 -7.01
CA LEU A 100 -1.58 17.85 -5.96
C LEU A 100 -2.33 19.16 -6.22
N ARG A 101 -2.46 19.60 -7.48
CA ARG A 101 -3.25 20.77 -7.85
C ARG A 101 -4.74 20.51 -7.69
N GLU A 102 -5.22 19.33 -8.05
CA GLU A 102 -6.63 18.94 -7.83
C GLU A 102 -6.97 18.86 -6.33
N ARG A 103 -6.17 18.15 -5.53
CA ARG A 103 -6.38 18.07 -4.07
C ARG A 103 -6.13 19.40 -3.36
N GLY A 104 -5.08 20.12 -3.75
CA GLY A 104 -4.76 21.46 -3.24
C GLY A 104 -5.77 22.52 -3.68
N GLY A 105 -6.56 22.21 -4.71
CA GLY A 105 -7.71 22.99 -5.16
C GLY A 105 -8.97 22.80 -4.32
N MET A 106 -8.91 22.10 -3.18
CA MET A 106 -9.97 22.13 -2.18
C MET A 106 -10.16 23.57 -1.67
N VAL A 107 -11.08 24.29 -2.31
CA VAL A 107 -11.46 25.64 -1.92
C VAL A 107 -12.26 25.54 -0.62
N ARG A 108 -11.78 26.21 0.42
CA ARG A 108 -12.53 26.37 1.66
C ARG A 108 -13.69 27.32 1.40
N SER A 109 -14.87 26.78 1.14
CA SER A 109 -16.09 27.60 1.02
C SER A 109 -16.60 27.99 2.39
N GLN A 110 -16.89 29.29 2.56
CA GLN A 110 -17.61 29.81 3.71
C GLN A 110 -19.05 30.08 3.30
N PHE A 111 -19.99 29.71 4.15
CA PHE A 111 -21.41 29.86 3.88
C PHE A 111 -22.05 30.75 4.95
N TRP A 112 -23.01 31.57 4.53
CA TRP A 112 -23.87 32.35 5.42
C TRP A 112 -25.29 31.79 5.33
N ALA A 113 -25.92 31.57 6.48
CA ALA A 113 -27.28 31.04 6.59
C ALA A 113 -28.14 32.03 7.40
N ALA A 114 -29.38 32.27 6.97
CA ALA A 114 -30.31 33.19 7.63
C ALA A 114 -31.08 32.52 8.77
N GLY A 115 -31.14 31.19 8.80
CA GLY A 115 -31.81 30.41 9.84
C GLY A 115 -31.19 29.03 10.11
N VAL A 116 -31.74 28.34 11.11
CA VAL A 116 -31.39 26.94 11.40
C VAL A 116 -31.94 26.05 10.28
N ASN A 117 -31.13 25.12 9.78
CA ASN A 117 -31.42 24.24 8.64
C ASN A 117 -31.41 24.88 7.24
N ASP A 118 -30.92 26.12 7.09
CA ASP A 118 -30.80 26.76 5.77
C ASP A 118 -29.76 26.10 4.85
N ILE A 119 -28.74 25.45 5.43
CA ILE A 119 -27.65 24.81 4.68
C ILE A 119 -27.31 23.46 5.29
N TRP A 120 -27.24 22.44 4.43
CA TRP A 120 -26.85 21.09 4.79
C TRP A 120 -25.56 20.75 4.05
N THR A 121 -24.51 20.45 4.80
CA THR A 121 -23.24 19.97 4.25
C THR A 121 -23.18 18.46 4.42
N LEU A 122 -22.97 17.76 3.31
CA LEU A 122 -22.82 16.31 3.29
C LEU A 122 -21.34 16.02 3.07
N ASP A 123 -20.68 15.51 4.10
CA ASP A 123 -19.29 15.05 4.01
C ASP A 123 -19.30 13.58 3.62
N GLN A 124 -18.71 13.25 2.47
CA GLN A 124 -18.45 11.85 2.15
C GLN A 124 -17.26 11.37 2.96
N HIS A 125 -17.54 10.60 4.00
CA HIS A 125 -16.55 9.73 4.59
C HIS A 125 -16.44 8.47 3.73
N ASP A 126 -15.50 8.45 2.78
CA ASP A 126 -15.10 7.22 2.10
C ASP A 126 -14.69 6.21 3.19
N LYS A 127 -15.49 5.15 3.35
CA LYS A 127 -15.28 4.05 4.30
C LYS A 127 -14.42 2.96 3.69
#